data_AF-A0AAN5CNT3-F1
#
_entry.id   AF-A0AAN5CNT3-F1
#
_cell.length_a   1.000
_cell.length_b   1.000
_cell.length_c   1.000
_cell.angle_alpha   90.00
_cell.angle_beta   90.00
_cell.angle_gamma   90.00
#
_symmetry.space_group_name_H-M   'P 1'
#
loop_
_entity.id
_entity.type
_entity.pdbx_description
1 polymer ?
#
loop_
_entity_poly.entity_id
_entity_poly.type
_entity_poly.pdbx_seq_one_letter_code
_entity_poly.pdbx_strand_id
1 'polypeptide(L)' 'LALLHEASMGKTKEELSRVLTGRVVPSSSVSSYYSSLLTSISEKNCALTMLIANRIFLHKECVLKQEYLDNIGRL' A
#
# COMPACT_ATOMS: atom_id res chain seq x y z
N LEU A 1 -5.11 -2.12 2.69
CA LEU A 1 -5.18 -0.82 3.39
C LEU A 1 -3.99 0.09 3.09
N ALA A 2 -2.75 -0.42 3.04
CA ALA A 2 -1.56 0.42 2.75
C ALA A 2 -1.66 1.22 1.43
N LEU A 3 -2.26 0.63 0.38
CA LEU A 3 -2.55 1.34 -0.87
C LEU A 3 -3.47 2.56 -0.68
N LEU A 4 -4.41 2.50 0.25
CA LEU A 4 -5.30 3.63 0.57
C LEU A 4 -4.60 4.66 1.46
N HIS A 5 -3.68 4.21 2.32
CA HIS A 5 -2.84 5.10 3.11
C HIS A 5 -2.02 6.03 2.21
N GLU A 6 -1.48 5.52 1.10
CA GLU A 6 -0.75 6.33 0.12
C GLU A 6 -1.62 7.37 -0.60
N ALA A 7 -2.90 7.08 -0.83
CA ALA A 7 -3.85 8.03 -1.42
C ALA A 7 -4.37 9.09 -0.43
N SER A 8 -4.30 8.78 0.87
CA SER A 8 -4.94 9.57 1.91
C SER A 8 -4.08 10.74 2.39
N MET A 9 -4.74 11.75 2.96
CA MET A 9 -4.09 12.91 3.57
C MET A 9 -4.75 13.27 4.91
N GLY A 10 -4.06 14.10 5.70
CA GLY A 10 -4.55 14.63 6.97
C GLY A 10 -5.02 13.53 7.93
N LYS A 11 -6.16 13.77 8.60
CA LYS A 11 -6.74 12.86 9.61
C LYS A 11 -6.97 11.45 9.09
N THR A 12 -7.41 11.28 7.84
CA THR A 12 -7.62 9.95 7.27
C THR A 12 -6.31 9.16 7.20
N LYS A 13 -5.21 9.81 6.81
CA LYS A 13 -3.89 9.17 6.77
C LYS A 13 -3.41 8.79 8.17
N GLU A 14 -3.60 9.67 9.14
CA GLU A 14 -3.23 9.44 10.54
C GLU A 14 -3.98 8.24 11.14
N GLU A 15 -5.29 8.16 10.93
CA GLU A 15 -6.09 7.02 11.39
C GLU A 15 -5.66 5.72 10.71
N LEU A 16 -5.42 5.75 9.40
CA LEU A 16 -4.90 4.58 8.67
C LEU A 16 -3.53 4.14 9.19
N SER A 17 -2.63 5.07 9.50
CA SER A 17 -1.34 4.74 10.13
C SER A 17 -1.53 4.07 11.48
N ARG A 18 -2.46 4.59 12.30
CA ARG A 18 -2.78 4.03 13.63
C ARG A 18 -3.32 2.60 13.53
N VAL A 19 -4.23 2.35 12.59
CA VAL A 19 -4.77 1.01 12.34
C VAL A 19 -3.69 0.06 11.82
N LEU A 20 -2.83 0.51 10.91
CA LEU A 20 -1.82 -0.37 10.29
C LEU A 20 -0.64 -0.70 11.19
N THR A 21 -0.26 0.21 12.10
CA THR A 21 0.99 0.07 12.87
C THR A 21 0.80 0.13 14.38
N GLY A 22 -0.43 0.29 14.86
CA GLY A 22 -0.76 0.48 16.27
C GLY A 22 -0.36 1.85 16.83
N ARG A 23 0.30 2.71 16.03
CA ARG A 23 0.76 4.05 16.40
C ARG A 23 0.79 4.99 15.20
N VAL A 24 1.05 6.27 15.41
CA VAL A 24 1.32 7.20 14.31
C VAL A 24 2.81 7.06 13.96
N VAL A 25 3.11 6.65 12.73
CA VAL A 25 4.48 6.52 12.21
C VAL A 25 4.67 7.43 10.98
N PRO A 26 5.92 7.75 10.60
CA PRO A 26 6.17 8.41 9.32
C PRO A 26 5.53 7.63 8.17
N SER A 27 4.93 8.35 7.22
CA SER A 27 4.22 7.72 6.10
C SER A 27 5.11 6.79 5.27
N SER A 28 6.38 7.16 5.10
CA SER A 28 7.39 6.32 4.43
C SER A 28 7.61 4.97 5.13
N SER A 29 7.44 4.88 6.44
CA SER A 29 7.62 3.63 7.19
C SER A 29 6.56 2.59 6.86
N VAL A 30 5.31 3.01 6.61
CA VAL A 30 4.22 2.11 6.25
C VAL A 30 4.46 1.53 4.85
N SER A 31 4.73 2.40 3.87
CA SER A 31 4.96 1.99 2.49
C SER A 31 6.15 1.03 2.38
N SER A 32 7.31 1.40 2.93
CA SER A 32 8.53 0.57 2.89
C SER A 32 8.33 -0.80 3.53
N TYR A 33 7.60 -0.87 4.65
CA TYR A 33 7.30 -2.14 5.31
C TYR A 33 6.48 -3.08 4.42
N TYR A 34 5.38 -2.58 3.84
CA TYR A 34 4.51 -3.40 3.00
C TYR A 34 5.18 -3.76 1.66
N SER A 35 5.98 -2.88 1.05
CA SER A 35 6.81 -3.22 -0.12
C SER A 35 7.77 -4.36 0.18
N SER A 36 8.46 -4.28 1.32
CA SER A 36 9.42 -5.32 1.74
C SER A 36 8.70 -6.64 1.99
N LEU A 37 7.54 -6.60 2.66
CA LEU A 37 6.72 -7.78 2.93
C LEU A 37 6.20 -8.43 1.64
N LEU A 38 5.66 -7.65 0.70
CA LEU A 38 5.19 -8.16 -0.58
C LEU A 38 6.32 -8.77 -1.39
N THR A 39 7.50 -8.16 -1.37
CA THR A 39 8.71 -8.70 -2.00
C THR A 39 9.08 -10.04 -1.38
N SER A 40 9.23 -10.12 -0.06
CA SER A 40 9.60 -11.37 0.63
C SER A 40 8.55 -12.48 0.49
N ILE A 41 7.26 -12.15 0.39
CA ILE A 41 6.20 -13.15 0.15
C ILE A 41 6.22 -13.63 -1.30
N SER A 42 6.53 -12.74 -2.24
CA SER A 42 6.56 -13.05 -3.67
C SER A 42 7.87 -13.72 -4.12
N GLU A 43 8.91 -13.69 -3.28
CA GLU A 43 10.14 -14.44 -3.48
C GLU A 43 9.82 -15.94 -3.57
N LYS A 44 10.09 -16.52 -4.74
CA LYS A 44 9.83 -17.93 -5.00
C LYS A 44 10.68 -18.79 -4.08
N ASN A 45 10.02 -19.56 -3.23
CA ASN A 45 10.60 -20.74 -2.61
C ASN A 45 10.16 -21.97 -3.43
N CYS A 46 11.05 -22.95 -3.64
CA CYS A 46 10.79 -24.15 -4.42
C CYS A 46 9.55 -24.96 -3.94
N ALA A 47 9.08 -24.71 -2.72
CA ALA A 47 7.93 -25.36 -2.12
C ALA A 47 6.60 -24.59 -2.27
N LEU A 48 6.60 -23.29 -2.56
CA LEU A 48 5.38 -22.48 -2.51
C LEU A 48 5.48 -21.23 -3.40
N THR A 49 4.45 -21.03 -4.23
CA THR A 49 4.23 -19.76 -4.95
C THR A 49 3.10 -19.00 -4.26
N MET A 50 3.40 -17.82 -3.71
CA MET A 50 2.40 -16.92 -3.14
C MET A 50 2.33 -15.65 -3.99
N LEU A 51 1.10 -15.28 -4.38
CA LEU A 51 0.83 -14.08 -5.16
C LEU A 51 -0.29 -13.31 -4.47
N ILE A 52 -0.03 -12.03 -4.17
CA ILE A 52 -1.00 -11.12 -3.58
C ILE A 52 -1.35 -10.06 -4.62
N ALA A 53 -2.53 -10.19 -5.23
CA ALA A 53 -3.04 -9.23 -6.19
C ALA A 53 -3.98 -8.23 -5.50
N ASN A 54 -3.62 -6.94 -5.55
CA ASN A 54 -4.46 -5.86 -5.05
C ASN A 54 -5.18 -5.16 -6.20
N ARG A 55 -6.49 -4.91 -6.06
CA ARG A 55 -7.28 -4.18 -7.06
C ARG A 55 -8.18 -3.14 -6.39
N ILE A 56 -8.24 -1.96 -6.98
CA ILE A 56 -9.12 -0.85 -6.56
C ILE A 56 -10.08 -0.57 -7.71
N PHE A 57 -11.38 -0.54 -7.42
CA PHE A 57 -12.41 -0.14 -8.37
C PHE A 57 -12.89 1.27 -8.03
N LEU A 58 -12.96 2.13 -9.05
CA LEU A 58 -13.35 3.52 -8.90
C LEU A 58 -14.46 3.85 -9.89
N HIS A 59 -15.20 4.91 -9.62
CA HIS A 59 -16.15 5.45 -10.59
C HIS A 59 -15.39 5.91 -11.84
N LYS A 60 -15.98 5.69 -13.02
CA LYS A 60 -15.35 5.98 -14.33
C LYS A 60 -14.91 7.44 -14.50
N GLU A 61 -15.51 8.36 -13.76
CA GLU A 61 -15.22 9.80 -13.81
C GLU A 61 -14.09 10.21 -12.86
N CYS A 62 -13.66 9.31 -11.95
CA CYS A 62 -12.54 9.58 -11.06
C CYS A 62 -11.22 9.39 -11.82
N VAL A 63 -10.53 10.50 -12.07
CA VAL A 63 -9.17 10.47 -12.61
C VAL A 63 -8.17 10.34 -11.46
N LEU A 64 -7.40 9.25 -11.47
CA LEU A 64 -6.30 9.06 -10.51
C LEU A 64 -5.11 9.95 -10.88
N LYS A 65 -4.48 10.53 -9.85
CA LYS A 65 -3.22 11.27 -10.03
C LYS A 65 -2.10 10.29 -10.40
N GLN A 66 -1.29 10.64 -11.40
CA GLN A 66 -0.17 9.80 -11.83
C GLN A 66 0.82 9.52 -10.69
N GLU A 67 1.10 10.52 -9.86
CA GLU A 67 1.95 10.36 -8.66
C GLU A 67 1.48 9.22 -7.74
N TYR A 68 0.16 9.08 -7.56
CA TYR A 68 -0.38 7.98 -6.78
C TYR A 68 -0.13 6.62 -7.46
N LEU A 69 -0.37 6.54 -8.78
CA LEU A 69 -0.13 5.33 -9.57
C LEU A 69 1.34 4.90 -9.52
N ASP A 70 2.26 5.85 -9.63
CA ASP A 70 3.70 5.61 -9.58
C ASP A 70 4.14 5.10 -8.20
N ASN A 71 3.51 5.61 -7.13
CA ASN A 71 3.78 5.16 -5.76
C ASN A 71 3.25 3.75 -5.49
N ILE A 72 2.03 3.42 -5.94
CA ILE A 72 1.47 2.08 -5.73
C ILE A 72 2.01 1.02 -6.67
N GLY A 73 2.53 1.39 -7.84
CA GLY A 73 3.19 0.46 -8.75
C GLY A 73 4.56 -0.02 -8.25
N ARG A 74 5.12 0.65 -7.23
CA ARG A 74 6.38 0.30 -6.56
C ARG A 74 6.19 -0.43 -5.23
N LEU A 75 4.95 -0.58 -4.78
CA LEU A 75 4.56 -1.33 -3.58
C LEU A 75 4.46 -2.82 -3.89
#